data_AF-A0AAW5EM31-F1
#
_entry.id   AF-A0AAW5EM31-F1
#
_cell.length_a   1.000
_cell.length_b   1.000
_cell.length_c   1.000
_cell.angle_alpha   90.00
_cell.angle_beta   90.00
_cell.angle_gamma   90.00
#
_symmetry.space_group_name_H-M   'P 1'
#
loop_
_entity.id
_entity.type
_entity.pdbx_description
1 polymer ?
#
loop_
_entity_poly.entity_id
_entity_poly.type
_entity_poly.pdbx_seq_one_letter_code
_entity_poly.pdbx_strand_id
1 'polypeptide(L)'
;LLEKGLEIRHISNKCNVPMYKTNIACKSVGVFSGEMVVSMRPFTPDNAKKAKEITANFPLVHGAPVQIGNAKEIGINNILKADFGDDPIIKEGEIPVFWACGVTPQNVIMKAKLPFVITHAPGHMFISDILNSSLKY
;
A
#
# COMPACT_ATOMS: atom_id res chain seq x y z
N LEU A 1 -0.95 -8.69 -11.29
CA LEU A 1 -2.28 -8.03 -11.45
C LEU A 1 -2.53 -7.60 -12.89
N LEU A 2 -1.68 -6.75 -13.49
CA LEU A 2 -1.80 -6.34 -14.90
C LEU A 2 -1.83 -7.53 -15.87
N GLU A 3 -0.94 -8.51 -15.71
CA GLU A 3 -0.93 -9.76 -16.49
C GLU A 3 -2.23 -10.57 -16.40
N LYS A 4 -3.04 -10.34 -15.35
CA LYS A 4 -4.34 -11.00 -15.15
C LYS A 4 -5.52 -10.10 -15.58
N GLY A 5 -5.23 -9.00 -16.28
CA GLY A 5 -6.23 -8.08 -16.80
C GLY A 5 -6.82 -7.11 -15.76
N LEU A 6 -6.21 -6.99 -14.57
CA LEU A 6 -6.67 -6.02 -13.58
C LEU A 6 -5.98 -4.67 -13.80
N GLU A 7 -6.78 -3.63 -14.07
CA GLU A 7 -6.32 -2.25 -14.16
C GLU A 7 -5.65 -1.82 -12.84
N ILE A 8 -4.54 -1.09 -12.92
CA ILE A 8 -3.95 -0.42 -11.76
C ILE A 8 -4.10 1.08 -11.98
N ARG A 9 -5.11 1.68 -11.35
CA ARG A 9 -5.57 3.05 -11.62
C ARG A 9 -4.46 4.10 -11.63
N HIS A 10 -3.57 4.06 -10.64
CA HIS A 10 -2.49 5.04 -10.55
C HIS A 10 -1.46 4.91 -11.69
N ILE A 11 -1.24 3.68 -12.19
CA ILE A 11 -0.38 3.45 -13.38
C ILE A 11 -1.05 4.01 -14.63
N SER A 12 -2.33 3.68 -14.86
CA SER A 12 -3.10 4.19 -16.00
C SER A 12 -3.14 5.72 -16.05
N ASN A 13 -3.19 6.36 -14.88
CA ASN A 13 -3.26 7.81 -14.74
C ASN A 13 -1.89 8.48 -14.56
N LYS A 14 -0.78 7.73 -14.63
CA LYS A 14 0.60 8.22 -14.46
C LYS A 14 0.79 9.03 -13.17
N CYS A 15 0.16 8.60 -12.09
CA CYS A 15 0.29 9.20 -10.77
C CYS A 15 0.87 8.21 -9.76
N ASN A 16 1.33 8.75 -8.64
CA ASN A 16 1.81 7.96 -7.51
C ASN A 16 0.64 7.28 -6.82
N VAL A 17 0.88 6.08 -6.30
CA VAL A 17 -0.15 5.34 -5.57
C VAL A 17 -0.57 6.10 -4.30
N PRO A 18 -1.88 6.26 -4.04
CA PRO A 18 -2.35 6.89 -2.81
C PRO A 18 -2.01 6.00 -1.61
N MET A 19 -1.45 6.60 -0.57
CA MET A 19 -1.07 5.92 0.65
C MET A 19 -1.63 6.64 1.88
N TYR A 20 -1.96 5.87 2.90
CA TYR A 20 -2.66 6.35 4.09
C TYR A 20 -2.04 5.78 5.35
N LYS A 21 -1.96 6.61 6.38
CA LYS A 21 -1.68 6.18 7.74
C LYS A 21 -2.94 5.52 8.30
N THR A 22 -2.78 4.35 8.88
CA THR A 22 -3.87 3.61 9.51
C THR A 22 -3.89 3.85 11.02
N ASN A 23 -4.90 3.33 11.70
CA ASN A 23 -4.91 3.18 13.16
C ASN A 23 -4.29 1.84 13.63
N ILE A 24 -3.71 1.04 12.72
CA ILE A 24 -3.14 -0.27 13.03
C ILE A 24 -1.70 -0.09 13.51
N ALA A 25 -1.45 -0.32 14.79
CA ALA A 25 -0.11 -0.23 15.35
C ALA A 25 0.80 -1.36 14.83
N CYS A 26 2.03 -1.02 14.43
CA CYS A 26 3.08 -2.00 14.22
C CYS A 26 3.58 -2.55 15.57
N LYS A 27 4.10 -3.78 15.56
CA LYS A 27 4.83 -4.31 16.72
C LYS A 27 6.06 -3.45 16.98
N SER A 28 6.12 -2.83 18.15
CA SER A 28 7.21 -1.93 18.51
C SER A 28 8.49 -2.68 18.88
N VAL A 29 9.65 -2.08 18.57
CA VAL A 29 10.98 -2.61 18.90
C VAL A 29 11.90 -1.44 19.26
N GLY A 30 12.33 -1.37 20.53
CA GLY A 30 13.18 -0.26 21.00
C GLY A 30 12.53 1.12 20.77
N VAL A 31 13.26 2.02 20.11
CA VAL A 31 12.75 3.37 19.74
C VAL A 31 11.78 3.36 18.56
N PHE A 32 11.66 2.23 17.85
CA PHE A 32 10.80 2.11 16.68
C PHE A 32 9.38 1.76 17.10
N SER A 33 8.47 2.72 16.93
CA SER A 33 7.03 2.55 17.12
C SER A 33 6.28 3.42 16.11
N GLY A 34 5.07 3.01 15.73
CA GLY A 34 4.24 3.75 14.79
C GLY A 34 3.16 2.88 14.17
N GLU A 35 2.31 3.51 13.38
CA GLU A 35 1.19 2.91 12.69
C GLU A 35 1.60 2.44 11.29
N MET A 36 0.96 1.36 10.84
CA MET A 36 1.12 0.84 9.48
C MET A 36 0.64 1.86 8.46
N VAL A 37 1.41 2.03 7.39
CA VAL A 37 0.97 2.76 6.20
C VAL A 37 0.51 1.74 5.17
N VAL A 38 -0.64 2.00 4.55
CA VAL A 38 -1.20 1.19 3.46
C VAL A 38 -1.20 1.97 2.16
N SER A 39 -1.04 1.25 1.05
CA SER A 39 -1.30 1.76 -0.31
C SER A 39 -2.68 1.28 -0.77
N MET A 40 -3.41 2.12 -1.50
CA MET A 40 -4.77 1.82 -1.93
C MET A 40 -4.88 1.72 -3.45
N ARG A 41 -5.65 0.75 -3.93
CA ARG A 41 -6.05 0.63 -5.34
C ARG A 41 -7.55 0.35 -5.41
N PRO A 42 -8.32 1.09 -6.23
CA PRO A 42 -9.74 0.84 -6.40
C PRO A 42 -9.99 -0.31 -7.37
N PHE A 43 -10.97 -1.16 -7.07
CA PHE A 43 -11.42 -2.26 -7.91
C PHE A 43 -12.92 -2.45 -7.80
N THR A 44 -13.58 -2.97 -8.83
CA THR A 44 -14.93 -3.54 -8.64
C THR A 44 -14.89 -4.69 -7.62
N PRO A 45 -15.99 -5.03 -6.93
CA PRO A 45 -16.00 -6.11 -5.94
C PRO A 45 -15.42 -7.44 -6.44
N ASP A 46 -15.71 -7.81 -7.68
CA ASP A 46 -15.18 -9.05 -8.28
C ASP A 46 -13.68 -8.96 -8.58
N ASN A 47 -13.22 -7.81 -9.05
CA ASN A 47 -11.79 -7.59 -9.25
C ASN A 47 -11.03 -7.47 -7.92
N ALA A 48 -11.66 -6.97 -6.85
CA ALA A 48 -11.09 -6.96 -5.51
C ALA A 48 -10.85 -8.39 -4.99
N LYS A 49 -11.83 -9.31 -5.20
CA LYS A 49 -11.67 -10.74 -4.86
C LYS A 49 -10.51 -11.37 -5.64
N LYS A 50 -10.46 -11.18 -6.96
CA LYS A 50 -9.35 -11.65 -7.81
C LYS A 50 -8.00 -11.07 -7.38
N ALA A 51 -7.96 -9.77 -7.08
CA ALA A 51 -6.74 -9.10 -6.63
C ALA A 51 -6.23 -9.70 -5.32
N LYS A 52 -7.13 -9.98 -4.37
CA LYS A 52 -6.80 -10.68 -3.12
C LYS A 52 -6.20 -12.06 -3.38
N GLU A 53 -6.87 -12.90 -4.17
CA GLU A 53 -6.41 -14.26 -4.49
C GLU A 53 -5.03 -14.26 -5.16
N ILE A 54 -4.82 -13.35 -6.12
CA ILE A 54 -3.53 -13.24 -6.81
C ILE A 54 -2.43 -12.79 -5.84
N THR A 55 -2.65 -11.69 -5.11
CA THR A 55 -1.61 -11.05 -4.29
C THR A 55 -1.27 -11.84 -3.02
N ALA A 56 -2.21 -12.64 -2.49
CA ALA A 56 -1.96 -13.53 -1.36
C ALA A 56 -0.82 -14.55 -1.62
N ASN A 57 -0.56 -14.90 -2.89
CA ASN A 57 0.52 -15.81 -3.28
C ASN A 57 1.92 -15.14 -3.31
N PHE A 58 2.03 -13.84 -3.00
CA PHE A 58 3.30 -13.07 -3.04
C PHE A 58 3.57 -12.33 -1.71
N PRO A 59 3.74 -13.05 -0.59
CA PRO A 59 3.87 -12.44 0.73
C PRO A 59 5.19 -11.71 0.95
N LEU A 60 6.23 -12.02 0.17
CA LEU A 60 7.49 -11.26 0.18
C LEU A 60 7.41 -9.94 -0.61
N VAL A 61 6.26 -9.63 -1.21
CA VAL A 61 6.01 -8.37 -1.93
C VAL A 61 4.93 -7.58 -1.19
N HIS A 62 3.69 -7.60 -1.67
CA HIS A 62 2.56 -6.95 -1.00
C HIS A 62 1.74 -7.91 -0.13
N GLY A 63 1.77 -9.21 -0.44
CA GLY A 63 0.93 -10.21 0.20
C GLY A 63 -0.58 -9.96 0.01
N ALA A 64 -1.38 -10.58 0.88
CA ALA A 64 -2.82 -10.35 0.91
C ALA A 64 -3.14 -8.90 1.34
N PRO A 65 -4.27 -8.33 0.87
CA PRO A 65 -4.74 -7.03 1.34
C PRO A 65 -4.94 -7.02 2.87
N VAL A 66 -4.59 -5.91 3.49
CA VAL A 66 -4.85 -5.60 4.90
C VAL A 66 -6.32 -5.31 5.13
N GLN A 67 -6.97 -4.61 4.19
CA GLN A 67 -8.38 -4.25 4.26
C GLN A 67 -9.00 -4.17 2.86
N ILE A 68 -10.29 -4.53 2.75
CA ILE A 68 -11.10 -4.39 1.53
C ILE A 68 -12.41 -3.66 1.87
N GLY A 69 -12.72 -2.60 1.13
CA GLY A 69 -13.98 -1.87 1.26
C GLY A 69 -13.94 -0.77 2.31
N ASN A 70 -14.32 -1.07 3.55
CA ASN A 70 -14.56 -0.03 4.54
C ASN A 70 -13.25 0.59 5.08
N ALA A 71 -12.87 1.75 4.55
CA ALA A 71 -11.63 2.46 4.93
C ALA A 71 -11.61 2.91 6.40
N LYS A 72 -12.78 3.15 7.00
CA LYS A 72 -12.88 3.62 8.40
C LYS A 72 -12.46 2.56 9.42
N GLU A 73 -12.58 1.27 9.09
CA GLU A 73 -12.13 0.17 9.96
C GLU A 73 -10.63 0.23 10.24
N ILE A 74 -9.86 0.81 9.32
CA ILE A 74 -8.42 1.04 9.46
C ILE A 74 -8.07 2.51 9.74
N GLY A 75 -9.05 3.31 10.20
CA GLY A 75 -8.83 4.68 10.65
C GLY A 75 -8.79 5.74 9.54
N ILE A 76 -9.09 5.40 8.29
CA ILE A 76 -9.07 6.35 7.17
C ILE A 76 -10.43 7.04 7.05
N ASN A 77 -10.50 8.29 7.52
CA ASN A 77 -11.75 9.05 7.57
C ASN A 77 -12.13 9.70 6.22
N ASN A 78 -11.14 10.14 5.45
CA ASN A 78 -11.33 10.70 4.11
C ASN A 78 -10.44 9.96 3.13
N ILE A 79 -11.04 9.05 2.36
CA ILE A 79 -10.29 8.29 1.37
C ILE A 79 -9.84 9.15 0.18
N LEU A 80 -10.52 10.26 -0.11
CA LEU A 80 -10.20 11.12 -1.25
C LEU A 80 -9.00 12.04 -1.00
N LYS A 81 -8.39 11.97 0.19
CA LYS A 81 -7.21 12.75 0.56
C LYS A 81 -6.12 11.82 1.08
N ALA A 82 -5.10 11.57 0.27
CA ALA A 82 -3.99 10.70 0.65
C ALA A 82 -3.02 11.40 1.62
N ASP A 83 -2.42 10.64 2.54
CA ASP A 83 -1.34 11.14 3.40
C ASP A 83 -0.01 11.22 2.65
N PHE A 84 0.18 10.32 1.68
CA PHE A 84 1.32 10.30 0.77
C PHE A 84 0.89 9.89 -0.64
N GLY A 85 1.65 10.33 -1.65
CA GLY A 85 1.30 10.10 -3.05
C GLY A 85 0.26 11.10 -3.55
N ASP A 86 -0.45 10.72 -4.61
CA ASP A 86 -1.49 11.56 -5.22
C ASP A 86 -2.88 11.09 -4.79
N ASP A 87 -3.85 12.01 -4.75
CA ASP A 87 -5.23 11.69 -4.37
C ASP A 87 -5.87 10.68 -5.36
N PRO A 88 -6.71 9.76 -4.86
CA PRO A 88 -7.23 8.68 -5.70
C PRO A 88 -8.33 9.14 -6.64
N ILE A 89 -8.44 8.43 -7.76
CA ILE A 89 -9.61 8.45 -8.63
C ILE A 89 -10.35 7.12 -8.46
N ILE A 90 -11.49 7.15 -7.76
CA ILE A 90 -12.35 5.99 -7.52
C ILE A 90 -13.64 6.17 -8.34
N LYS A 91 -13.92 5.25 -9.25
CA LYS A 91 -15.12 5.29 -10.10
C LYS A 91 -16.31 4.67 -9.38
N GLU A 92 -17.50 4.97 -9.87
CA GLU A 92 -18.73 4.33 -9.40
C GLU A 92 -18.63 2.80 -9.51
N GLY A 93 -19.11 2.10 -8.47
CA GLY A 93 -19.04 0.64 -8.38
C GLY A 93 -17.67 0.09 -7.99
N GLU A 94 -16.65 0.92 -7.78
CA GLU A 94 -15.35 0.50 -7.25
C GLU A 94 -15.31 0.61 -5.71
N ILE A 95 -14.63 -0.35 -5.09
CA ILE A 95 -14.29 -0.36 -3.67
C ILE A 95 -12.77 -0.25 -3.50
N PRO A 96 -12.31 0.40 -2.43
CA PRO A 96 -10.88 0.50 -2.18
C PRO A 96 -10.32 -0.80 -1.59
N VAL A 97 -9.12 -1.16 -2.03
CA VAL A 97 -8.38 -2.30 -1.49
C VAL A 97 -7.01 -1.83 -1.01
N PHE A 98 -6.64 -2.20 0.21
CA PHE A 98 -5.48 -1.67 0.92
C PHE A 98 -4.44 -2.75 1.15
N TRP A 99 -3.18 -2.48 0.79
CA TRP A 99 -2.03 -3.36 1.06
C TRP A 99 -1.01 -2.64 1.92
N ALA A 100 -0.32 -3.38 2.79
CA ALA A 100 0.81 -2.86 3.55
C ALA A 100 1.84 -2.23 2.60
N CYS A 101 2.37 -1.07 2.98
CA CYS A 101 3.26 -0.28 2.14
C CYS A 101 4.65 -0.14 2.77
N GLY A 102 5.68 -0.18 1.92
CA GLY A 102 7.08 0.08 2.28
C GLY A 102 7.39 1.51 2.74
N VAL A 103 6.38 2.38 2.81
CA VAL A 103 6.45 3.71 3.43
C VAL A 103 6.19 3.65 4.95
N THR A 104 5.76 2.50 5.49
CA THR A 104 5.62 2.29 6.95
C THR A 104 6.90 2.65 7.74
N PRO A 105 8.11 2.24 7.30
CA PRO A 105 9.35 2.68 7.93
C PRO A 105 9.51 4.20 7.95
N GLN A 106 9.09 4.93 6.90
CA GLN A 106 9.16 6.40 6.88
C GLN A 106 8.26 7.02 7.96
N ASN A 107 7.06 6.48 8.21
CA ASN A 107 6.21 6.91 9.31
C ASN A 107 6.85 6.65 10.68
N VAL A 108 7.48 5.47 10.85
CA VAL A 108 8.10 5.05 12.11
C VAL A 108 9.38 5.85 12.41
N ILE A 109 10.26 6.09 11.43
CA ILE A 109 11.52 6.83 11.65
C ILE A 109 11.28 8.31 11.96
N MET A 110 10.23 8.93 11.41
CA MET A 110 9.82 10.30 11.77
C MET A 110 9.49 10.41 13.27
N LYS A 111 8.91 9.35 13.86
CA LYS A 111 8.60 9.28 15.29
C LYS A 111 9.82 8.91 16.15
N ALA A 112 10.71 8.06 15.63
CA ALA A 112 11.91 7.61 16.34
C ALA A 112 12.95 8.73 16.57
N LYS A 113 12.89 9.84 15.81
CA LYS A 113 13.78 11.01 15.94
C LYS A 113 15.26 10.63 15.97
N LEU A 114 15.66 9.75 15.05
CA LEU A 114 17.06 9.33 14.92
C LEU A 114 17.95 10.54 14.55
N PRO A 115 19.21 10.58 15.01
CA PRO A 115 20.13 11.65 14.65
C PRO A 115 20.47 11.68 13.16
N PHE A 116 20.34 10.53 12.46
CA PHE A 116 20.62 10.41 11.04
C PHE A 116 19.88 9.21 10.44
N VAL A 117 19.38 9.34 9.21
CA VAL A 117 18.78 8.24 8.43
C VAL A 117 18.88 8.55 6.93
N ILE A 118 19.03 7.50 6.11
CA ILE A 118 18.96 7.61 4.65
C ILE A 118 17.84 6.69 4.16
N THR A 119 16.99 7.19 3.28
CA THR A 119 15.91 6.43 2.62
C THR A 119 15.86 6.74 1.14
N HIS A 120 15.14 5.92 0.38
CA HIS A 120 14.78 6.28 -1.00
C HIS A 120 13.72 7.40 -1.00
N ALA A 121 13.70 8.21 -2.08
CA ALA A 121 12.59 9.12 -2.34
C ALA A 121 11.38 8.32 -2.86
N PRO A 122 10.13 8.69 -2.52
CA PRO A 122 8.94 8.04 -3.07
C PRO A 122 8.99 7.98 -4.61
N GLY A 123 8.74 6.80 -5.18
CA GLY A 123 8.82 6.58 -6.64
C GLY A 123 10.23 6.30 -7.19
N HIS A 124 11.28 6.44 -6.38
CA HIS A 124 12.68 6.20 -6.75
C HIS A 124 13.25 4.98 -6.02
N MET A 125 12.67 3.80 -6.27
CA MET A 125 13.08 2.54 -5.63
C MET A 125 14.39 1.98 -6.20
N PHE A 126 15.04 1.11 -5.43
CA PHE A 126 16.16 0.31 -5.90
C PHE A 126 15.66 -0.84 -6.79
N ILE A 127 16.15 -0.92 -8.03
CA ILE A 127 15.84 -2.01 -8.96
C ILE A 127 16.89 -3.10 -8.76
N SER A 128 16.45 -4.31 -8.42
CA SER A 128 17.32 -5.48 -8.24
C SER A 128 17.18 -6.49 -9.38
N ASP A 129 18.06 -7.49 -9.42
CA ASP A 129 18.00 -8.59 -10.39
C ASP A 129 17.01 -9.72 -9.99
N ILE A 130 16.31 -9.59 -8.87
CA ILE A 130 15.33 -10.58 -8.39
C ILE A 130 13.99 -10.36 -9.10
N LEU A 131 13.51 -11.38 -9.81
CA LEU A 131 12.20 -11.35 -10.45
C LEU A 131 11.07 -11.54 -9.43
N ASN A 132 9.98 -10.77 -9.55
CA ASN A 132 8.79 -10.97 -8.72
C ASN A 132 8.21 -12.39 -8.82
N SER A 133 8.37 -13.06 -9.96
CA SER A 133 7.93 -14.44 -10.18
C SER A 133 8.68 -15.46 -9.33
N SER A 134 9.92 -15.18 -8.90
CA SER A 134 10.67 -16.05 -7.99
C SER A 134 10.29 -15.84 -6.52
N LEU A 135 9.49 -14.83 -6.21
CA LEU A 135 9.01 -14.51 -4.86
C LEU A 135 7.61 -15.08 -4.56
N LYS A 136 7.10 -15.91 -5.45
CA LYS A 136 5.83 -16.62 -5.28
C LYS A 136 6.05 -17.88 -4.42
N TYR A 137 5.11 -18.23 -3.55
CA TYR A 137 5.03 -19.57 -2.96
C TYR A 137 4.53 -20.61 -3.99
#